data_AF-A0A8C8RE51-F1
#
_entry.id   AF-A0A8C8RE51-F1
#
_cell.length_a   1.000
_cell.length_b   1.000
_cell.length_c   1.000
_cell.angle_alpha   90.00
_cell.angle_beta   90.00
_cell.angle_gamma   90.00
#
_symmetry.space_group_name_H-M   'P 1'
#
loop_
_entity.id
_entity.type
_entity.pdbx_description
1 polymer ?
#
loop_
_entity_poly.entity_id
_entity_poly.type
_entity_poly.pdbx_seq_one_letter_code
_entity_poly.pdbx_strand_id
1 'polypeptide(L)'
;SSCWAGCVEVDSHTEAVFGMTFKILCISCKKRSETVAEAYTEWFFKAKGGETFSKTIHVEVVDKANRDMASIVSEIMMYVLIVVLTIWLVAEMIYCYKKIAAATEAAAQENASEYLAITSESKENCAGVQVAE
;
A
#
# COMPACT_ATOMS: atom_id res chain seq x y z
N SER A 1 -33.06 9.81 -18.84
CA SER A 1 -33.25 11.06 -18.10
C SER A 1 -31.90 11.48 -17.54
N SER A 2 -31.24 12.45 -18.18
CA SER A 2 -29.96 12.96 -17.67
C SER A 2 -30.24 14.01 -16.60
N CYS A 3 -30.11 13.65 -15.31
CA CYS A 3 -30.04 14.65 -14.25
C CYS A 3 -28.68 15.35 -14.34
N TRP A 4 -28.69 16.67 -14.52
CA TRP A 4 -27.49 17.49 -14.35
C TRP A 4 -27.32 17.78 -12.86
N ALA A 5 -26.17 17.44 -12.30
CA ALA A 5 -25.82 17.83 -10.95
C ALA A 5 -25.52 19.34 -10.92
N GLY A 6 -26.22 20.09 -10.06
CA GLY A 6 -26.05 21.52 -9.86
C GLY A 6 -25.63 21.84 -8.42
N CYS A 7 -25.08 23.03 -8.20
CA CYS A 7 -24.82 23.55 -6.86
C CYS A 7 -26.10 24.20 -6.30
N VAL A 8 -26.43 23.92 -5.05
CA VAL A 8 -27.56 24.52 -4.33
C VAL A 8 -27.05 25.03 -2.99
N GLU A 9 -27.34 26.29 -2.70
CA GLU A 9 -27.03 26.91 -1.40
C GLU A 9 -28.09 26.45 -0.38
N VAL A 10 -27.62 25.87 0.72
CA VAL A 10 -28.48 25.35 1.80
C VAL A 10 -27.95 25.86 3.12
N ASP A 11 -28.84 26.36 3.96
CA ASP A 11 -28.50 26.88 5.28
C ASP A 11 -28.03 25.78 6.24
N SER A 12 -27.12 26.14 7.14
CA SER A 12 -26.66 25.25 8.21
C SER A 12 -27.75 25.05 9.26
N HIS A 13 -27.74 23.87 9.89
CA HIS A 13 -28.48 23.67 11.14
C HIS A 13 -28.02 24.67 12.22
N THR A 14 -28.90 24.96 13.18
CA THR A 14 -28.69 25.91 14.28
C THR A 14 -28.66 25.27 15.66
N GLU A 15 -29.08 24.01 15.79
CA GLU A 15 -29.18 23.29 17.05
C GLU A 15 -28.10 22.20 17.13
N ALA A 16 -27.25 22.28 18.15
CA ALA A 16 -26.20 21.31 18.41
C ALA A 16 -26.46 20.56 19.72
N VAL A 17 -26.28 19.23 19.72
CA VAL A 17 -26.43 18.40 20.91
C VAL A 17 -25.07 18.23 21.59
N PHE A 18 -25.02 18.46 22.91
CA PHE A 18 -23.79 18.31 23.69
C PHE A 18 -23.22 16.89 23.58
N GLY A 19 -21.92 16.78 23.33
CA GLY A 19 -21.22 15.51 23.18
C GLY A 19 -21.36 14.84 21.81
N MET A 20 -22.16 15.41 20.89
CA MET A 20 -22.28 14.94 19.50
C MET A 20 -21.52 15.85 18.54
N THR A 21 -21.11 15.31 17.40
CA THR A 21 -20.52 16.09 16.31
C THR A 21 -21.58 16.94 15.62
N PHE A 22 -21.33 18.24 15.50
CA PHE A 22 -22.19 19.18 14.79
C PHE A 22 -21.46 19.74 13.56
N LYS A 23 -22.12 19.74 12.41
CA LYS A 23 -21.55 20.23 11.15
C LYS A 23 -22.16 21.57 10.78
N ILE A 24 -21.32 22.60 10.70
CA ILE A 24 -21.71 23.91 10.18
C ILE A 24 -21.49 23.91 8.67
N LEU A 25 -22.51 24.25 7.90
CA LEU A 25 -22.45 24.33 6.44
C LEU A 25 -22.32 25.78 5.98
N CYS A 26 -21.36 26.05 5.09
CA CYS A 26 -21.30 27.26 4.29
C CYS A 26 -21.07 26.83 2.84
N ILE A 27 -22.10 26.96 2.02
CA ILE A 27 -22.05 26.66 0.59
C ILE A 27 -22.27 27.98 -0.13
N SER A 28 -21.33 28.36 -0.98
CA SER A 28 -21.49 29.50 -1.89
C SER A 28 -21.35 29.01 -3.32
N CYS A 29 -22.41 29.18 -4.11
CA CYS A 29 -22.45 28.66 -5.47
C CYS A 29 -21.90 29.69 -6.46
N LYS A 30 -20.87 29.28 -7.21
CA LYS A 30 -20.34 30.06 -8.33
C LYS A 30 -21.40 30.19 -9.44
N LYS A 31 -21.55 31.40 -10.00
CA LYS A 31 -22.54 31.70 -11.05
C LYS A 31 -22.37 30.85 -12.33
N ARG A 32 -21.13 30.46 -12.66
CA ARG A 32 -20.81 29.60 -13.82
C ARG A 32 -19.76 28.58 -13.40
N SER A 33 -20.08 27.29 -13.48
CA SER A 33 -19.22 26.19 -12.98
C SER A 33 -17.90 26.04 -13.75
N GLU A 34 -17.88 26.37 -15.04
CA GLU A 34 -16.75 26.16 -15.96
C GLU A 34 -15.54 27.06 -15.70
N THR A 35 -15.71 28.20 -15.02
CA THR A 35 -14.63 29.17 -14.80
C THR A 35 -13.85 28.82 -13.54
N VAL A 36 -12.55 28.59 -13.62
CA VAL A 36 -11.70 28.34 -12.44
C VAL A 36 -11.78 29.51 -11.47
N ALA A 37 -12.02 29.24 -10.19
CA ALA A 37 -12.08 30.26 -9.15
C ALA A 37 -11.25 29.83 -7.93
N GLU A 38 -10.40 30.73 -7.45
CA GLU A 38 -9.72 30.62 -6.16
C GLU A 38 -10.45 31.54 -5.18
N ALA A 39 -10.88 30.97 -4.05
CA ALA A 39 -11.56 31.72 -3.00
C ALA A 39 -10.93 31.43 -1.64
N TYR A 40 -10.91 32.44 -0.78
CA TYR A 40 -10.49 32.30 0.60
C TYR A 40 -11.69 32.48 1.51
N THR A 41 -11.82 31.64 2.53
CA THR A 41 -12.86 31.77 3.56
C THR A 41 -12.22 31.94 4.93
N GLU A 42 -12.74 32.90 5.68
CA GLU A 42 -12.31 33.21 7.03
C GLU A 42 -13.50 33.04 7.97
N TRP A 43 -13.35 32.15 8.95
CA TRP A 43 -14.37 31.91 9.96
C TRP A 43 -13.98 32.56 11.27
N PHE A 44 -14.90 33.35 11.83
CA PHE A 44 -14.74 34.00 13.13
C PHE A 44 -15.79 33.48 14.10
N PHE A 45 -15.33 32.93 15.23
CA PHE A 45 -16.23 32.48 16.29
C PHE A 45 -16.28 33.49 17.45
N LYS A 46 -17.50 33.87 17.85
CA LYS A 46 -17.76 34.72 19.01
C LYS A 46 -18.59 33.97 20.05
N ALA A 47 -18.03 33.80 21.24
CA ALA A 47 -18.74 33.17 22.35
C ALA A 47 -19.82 34.10 22.91
N LYS A 48 -20.92 33.53 23.43
CA LYS A 48 -21.99 34.29 24.08
C LYS A 48 -21.43 35.02 25.32
N GLY A 49 -21.41 36.35 25.27
CA GLY A 49 -20.88 37.21 26.35
C GLY A 49 -19.41 37.60 26.23
N GLY A 50 -18.69 37.15 25.19
CA GLY A 50 -17.36 37.66 24.86
C GLY A 50 -17.43 38.87 23.93
N GLU A 51 -16.60 39.89 24.15
CA GLU A 51 -16.51 41.05 23.26
C GLU A 51 -15.64 40.79 22.03
N THR A 52 -14.72 39.81 22.10
CA THR A 52 -13.72 39.50 21.07
C THR A 52 -13.98 38.16 20.38
N PHE A 53 -13.54 38.04 19.12
CA PHE A 53 -13.49 36.78 18.39
C PHE A 53 -12.37 35.90 18.95
N SER A 54 -12.65 34.63 19.22
CA SER A 54 -11.70 33.75 19.92
C SER A 54 -10.90 32.82 19.02
N LYS A 55 -11.42 32.51 17.82
CA LYS A 55 -10.75 31.65 16.83
C LYS A 55 -11.01 32.16 15.43
N THR A 56 -9.94 32.23 14.65
CA THR A 56 -9.97 32.51 13.21
C THR A 56 -9.47 31.28 12.47
N ILE A 57 -10.27 30.76 11.53
CA ILE A 57 -9.89 29.63 10.68
C ILE A 57 -9.82 30.15 9.25
N HIS A 58 -8.66 30.01 8.62
CA HIS A 58 -8.44 30.34 7.22
C HIS A 58 -8.48 29.05 6.41
N VAL A 59 -9.32 29.02 5.37
CA VAL A 59 -9.40 27.89 4.44
C VAL A 59 -9.34 28.42 3.02
N GLU A 60 -8.50 27.81 2.20
CA GLU A 60 -8.45 28.05 0.77
C GLU A 60 -9.40 27.07 0.08
N VAL A 61 -10.32 27.60 -0.72
CA VAL A 61 -11.33 26.83 -1.45
C VAL A 61 -10.84 26.66 -2.89
N VAL A 62 -10.54 25.41 -3.23
CA VAL A 62 -10.12 25.01 -4.57
C VAL A 62 -11.17 24.12 -5.22
N ASP A 63 -11.39 24.30 -6.52
CA ASP A 63 -12.37 23.52 -7.30
C ASP A 63 -12.05 22.00 -7.31
N LYS A 64 -10.76 21.63 -7.11
CA LYS A 64 -10.28 20.24 -7.09
C LYS A 64 -9.51 19.98 -5.80
N ALA A 65 -9.94 18.99 -5.03
CA ALA A 65 -9.23 18.55 -3.83
C ALA A 65 -7.78 18.20 -4.18
N ASN A 66 -6.84 18.92 -3.59
CA ASN A 66 -5.43 18.56 -3.67
C ASN A 66 -5.20 17.35 -2.76
N ARG A 67 -4.61 16.28 -3.30
CA ARG A 67 -4.31 15.10 -2.51
C ARG A 67 -3.12 15.46 -1.63
N ASP A 68 -3.23 15.26 -0.32
CA ASP A 68 -2.16 15.57 0.63
C ASP A 68 -0.81 15.04 0.13
N MET A 69 0.17 15.94 0.00
CA MET A 69 1.51 15.57 -0.49
C MET A 69 2.11 14.43 0.34
N ALA A 70 1.82 14.42 1.65
CA ALA A 70 2.22 13.34 2.56
C ALA A 70 1.64 11.97 2.17
N SER A 71 0.39 11.92 1.68
CA SER A 71 -0.25 10.68 1.21
C SER A 71 0.39 10.16 -0.08
N ILE A 72 0.78 11.05 -0.99
CA ILE A 72 1.45 10.66 -2.24
C ILE A 72 2.85 10.13 -1.92
N VAL A 73 3.59 10.83 -1.06
CA VAL A 73 4.95 10.43 -0.67
C VAL A 73 4.93 9.09 0.07
N SER A 74 4.00 8.88 1.00
CA SER A 74 3.93 7.61 1.75
C SER A 74 3.61 6.41 0.85
N GLU A 75 2.74 6.58 -0.14
CA GLU A 75 2.42 5.55 -1.12
C GLU A 75 3.65 5.17 -1.96
N ILE A 76 4.38 6.16 -2.48
CA ILE A 76 5.60 5.93 -3.26
C ILE A 76 6.70 5.27 -2.41
N MET A 77 6.92 5.78 -1.20
CA MET A 77 7.95 5.27 -0.29
C MET A 77 7.69 3.79 0.07
N MET A 78 6.43 3.40 0.27
CA MET A 78 6.07 2.00 0.50
C MET A 78 6.50 1.11 -0.67
N TYR A 79 6.21 1.48 -1.92
CA TYR A 79 6.61 0.69 -3.09
C TYR A 79 8.11 0.59 -3.26
N VAL A 80 8.85 1.70 -3.07
CA VAL A 80 10.31 1.72 -3.19
C VAL A 80 10.95 0.77 -2.19
N LEU A 81 10.51 0.80 -0.92
CA LEU A 81 11.01 -0.10 0.11
C LEU A 81 10.74 -1.58 -0.24
N ILE A 82 9.54 -1.89 -0.73
CA ILE A 82 9.20 -3.26 -1.14
C ILE A 82 10.11 -3.74 -2.28
N VAL A 83 10.30 -2.92 -3.32
CA VAL A 83 11.12 -3.29 -4.48
C VAL A 83 12.58 -3.48 -4.08
N VAL A 84 13.14 -2.60 -3.25
CA VAL A 84 14.53 -2.72 -2.79
C VAL A 84 14.72 -3.97 -1.93
N LEU A 85 13.82 -4.22 -0.97
CA LEU A 85 13.91 -5.40 -0.10
C LEU A 85 13.72 -6.70 -0.88
N THR A 86 12.81 -6.74 -1.85
CA THR A 86 12.61 -7.93 -2.68
C THR A 86 13.83 -8.22 -3.56
N ILE A 87 14.42 -7.21 -4.21
CA ILE A 87 15.66 -7.37 -4.98
C ILE A 87 16.80 -7.85 -4.08
N TRP A 88 16.93 -7.29 -2.88
CA TRP A 88 17.92 -7.73 -1.90
C TRP A 88 17.74 -9.20 -1.54
N LEU A 89 16.54 -9.61 -1.15
CA LEU A 89 16.26 -11.00 -0.78
C LEU A 89 16.50 -11.94 -1.95
N VAL A 90 16.12 -11.56 -3.17
CA VAL A 90 16.41 -12.36 -4.37
C VAL A 90 17.91 -12.49 -4.61
N ALA A 91 18.69 -11.43 -4.40
CA ALA A 91 20.16 -11.48 -4.52
C ALA A 91 20.77 -12.44 -3.49
N GLU A 92 20.31 -12.39 -2.23
CA GLU A 92 20.72 -13.33 -1.18
C GLU A 92 20.31 -14.77 -1.50
N MET A 93 19.10 -14.98 -2.03
CA MET A 93 18.63 -16.29 -2.48
C MET A 93 19.48 -16.84 -3.63
N ILE A 94 19.84 -16.01 -4.61
CA ILE A 94 20.72 -16.40 -5.71
C ILE A 94 22.13 -16.67 -5.19
N TYR A 95 22.65 -15.84 -4.29
CA TYR A 95 23.98 -16.00 -3.71
C TYR A 95 24.09 -17.31 -2.92
N CYS A 96 23.14 -17.56 -2.02
CA CYS A 96 23.06 -18.81 -1.26
C CYS A 96 22.84 -20.00 -2.19
N TYR A 97 21.97 -19.88 -3.20
CA TYR A 97 21.73 -20.93 -4.17
C TYR A 97 23.00 -21.29 -4.93
N LYS A 98 23.75 -20.32 -5.46
CA LYS A 98 25.01 -20.58 -6.17
C LYS A 98 26.07 -21.18 -5.25
N LYS A 99 26.15 -20.70 -4.01
CA LYS A 99 27.11 -21.22 -3.01
C LYS A 99 26.81 -22.65 -2.59
N ILE A 100 25.53 -22.98 -2.37
CA ILE A 100 25.09 -24.33 -2.03
C ILE A 100 25.16 -25.23 -3.25
N ALA A 101 24.74 -24.78 -4.43
CA ALA A 101 24.84 -25.55 -5.66
C ALA A 101 26.28 -26.02 -5.90
N ALA A 102 27.28 -25.15 -5.77
CA ALA A 102 28.70 -25.52 -5.87
C ALA A 102 29.13 -26.60 -4.85
N ALA A 103 28.49 -26.68 -3.69
CA ALA A 103 28.69 -27.76 -2.71
C ALA A 103 27.83 -28.99 -3.01
N THR A 104 26.65 -28.80 -3.62
CA THR A 104 25.72 -29.85 -4.05
C THR A 104 26.24 -30.57 -5.29
N GLU A 105 26.98 -29.96 -6.21
CA GLU A 105 27.59 -30.69 -7.34
C GLU A 105 28.63 -31.69 -6.81
N ALA A 106 29.38 -31.31 -5.76
CA ALA A 106 30.29 -32.20 -5.05
C ALA A 106 29.54 -33.32 -4.28
N ALA A 107 28.46 -32.99 -3.56
CA ALA A 107 27.66 -33.96 -2.83
C ALA A 107 26.72 -34.82 -3.72
N ALA A 108 26.29 -34.32 -4.88
CA ALA A 108 25.45 -35.04 -5.84
C ALA A 108 26.25 -36.09 -6.61
N GLN A 109 27.55 -35.86 -6.83
CA GLN A 109 28.46 -36.88 -7.34
C GLN A 109 28.72 -37.97 -6.30
N GLU A 110 28.84 -37.62 -5.01
CA GLU A 110 28.90 -38.59 -3.91
C GLU A 110 27.59 -39.39 -3.79
N ASN A 111 26.43 -38.73 -3.76
CA ASN A 111 25.12 -39.39 -3.68
C ASN A 111 24.83 -40.27 -4.91
N ALA A 112 25.17 -39.84 -6.13
CA ALA A 112 25.01 -40.67 -7.33
C ALA A 112 25.97 -41.88 -7.33
N SER A 113 27.16 -41.74 -6.73
CA SER A 113 28.09 -42.86 -6.54
C SER A 113 27.60 -43.85 -5.49
N GLU A 114 26.89 -43.40 -4.44
CA GLU A 114 26.27 -44.26 -3.43
C GLU A 114 25.13 -45.09 -4.02
N TYR A 115 24.25 -44.51 -4.84
CA TYR A 115 23.21 -45.26 -5.57
C TYR A 115 23.79 -46.28 -6.56
N LEU A 116 24.86 -45.92 -7.28
CA LEU A 116 25.54 -46.86 -8.19
C LEU A 116 26.25 -47.98 -7.43
N ALA A 117 26.87 -47.68 -6.28
CA ALA A 117 27.51 -48.66 -5.42
C ALA A 117 26.49 -49.66 -4.84
N ILE A 118 25.32 -49.20 -4.36
CA ILE A 118 24.25 -50.07 -3.87
C ILE A 118 23.70 -50.99 -4.97
N THR A 119 23.57 -50.50 -6.22
CA THR A 119 23.15 -51.36 -7.35
C THR A 119 24.22 -52.37 -7.77
N SER A 120 25.50 -52.07 -7.58
CA SER A 120 26.59 -53.03 -7.83
C SER A 120 26.62 -54.15 -6.79
N GLU A 121 26.52 -53.87 -5.48
CA GLU A 121 26.53 -54.92 -4.45
C GLU A 121 25.33 -55.88 -4.56
N SER A 122 24.13 -55.41 -4.92
CA SER A 122 22.97 -56.29 -5.12
C SER A 122 23.06 -57.14 -6.41
N LYS A 123 23.74 -56.63 -7.44
CA LYS A 123 23.93 -57.33 -8.73
C LYS A 123 24.95 -58.47 -8.65
N GLU A 124 26.00 -58.33 -7.84
CA GLU A 124 27.00 -59.39 -7.64
C GLU A 124 26.46 -60.58 -6.81
N ASN A 125 25.45 -60.36 -5.95
CA ASN A 125 24.84 -61.44 -5.14
C ASN A 125 23.78 -62.26 -5.92
N CYS A 126 23.09 -61.66 -6.92
CA CYS A 126 22.04 -62.35 -7.69
C CYS A 126 22.56 -63.16 -8.89
N ALA A 127 23.86 -63.13 -9.20
CA ALA A 127 24.46 -63.96 -10.27
C ALA A 127 24.85 -65.38 -9.79
N GLY A 128 24.61 -65.71 -8.52
CA GLY A 128 25.09 -66.94 -7.86
C GLY A 128 24.06 -68.05 -7.63
N VAL A 129 22.90 -68.06 -8.28
CA VAL A 129 22.00 -69.23 -8.24
C VAL A 129 22.24 -70.09 -9.48
N GLN A 130 23.10 -71.10 -9.31
CA GLN A 130 23.23 -72.19 -10.26
C GLN A 130 21.91 -72.98 -10.30
N VAL A 131 21.37 -73.16 -11.51
CA VAL A 131 20.25 -74.06 -11.81
C VAL A 131 20.79 -75.22 -12.65
N ALA A 132 20.28 -76.42 -12.30
CA ALA A 132 20.44 -77.75 -12.89
C ALA A 132 21.76 -78.47 -12.52
N GLU A 133 21.76 -79.66 -11.91
CA GLU A 133 20.87 -80.82 -11.98
C GLU A 133 20.70 -81.50 -10.60
#